data_AF-A0A084G4E4-F1
#
_entry.id   AF-A0A084G4E4-F1
#
_cell.length_a   1.000
_cell.length_b   1.000
_cell.length_c   1.000
_cell.angle_alpha   90.00
_cell.angle_beta   90.00
_cell.angle_gamma   90.00
#
_symmetry.space_group_name_H-M   'P 1'
#
loop_
_entity.id
_entity.type
_entity.pdbx_description
1 polymer ?
#
loop_
_entity_poly.entity_id
_entity_poly.type
_entity_poly.pdbx_seq_one_letter_code
_entity_poly.pdbx_strand_id
1 'polypeptide(L)'
;MNPYVADPDQIPATDLYADVPLYGRYFPKPDDFKVDPQHINSQSADSLQYWGSVVDRCDESVRIYPADEGGRDVFALGSVIVKSSHLHKTADGQQTEIDYSYADANEVQAIALGKSVLKDVRVPAIYFAGKINGRQVLVQQRLPGVTLAVAWPYLSQRQKESFKQQAREILWLLHTIKPTDGWRTRSYVVEDPNIRTNHRINPLEWDIIFSDANTDPDISFMHNDFSTSNCIVDDDKIVGLVDWEMAGFFGWRTAGEIHGRIRTPQREHFVSANLSEEMLRDMMWWNDLYDDGMPQSTE
;
A
#
# COMPACT_ATOMS: atom_id res chain seq x y z
N MET A 1 -0.02 12.34 -23.25
CA MET A 1 -1.21 12.34 -22.38
C MET A 1 -0.82 13.01 -21.08
N ASN A 2 -1.74 13.73 -20.41
CA ASN A 2 -1.45 14.26 -19.08
C ASN A 2 -1.38 13.09 -18.06
N PRO A 3 -0.25 12.84 -17.38
CA PRO A 3 -0.10 11.75 -16.41
C PRO A 3 -1.05 11.85 -15.20
N TYR A 4 -1.57 13.04 -14.91
CA TYR A 4 -2.34 13.33 -13.68
C TYR A 4 -3.87 13.32 -13.89
N VAL A 5 -4.38 12.79 -15.00
CA VAL A 5 -5.83 12.69 -15.22
C VAL A 5 -6.45 11.69 -14.25
N ALA A 6 -7.06 12.16 -13.18
CA ALA A 6 -7.65 11.31 -12.16
C ALA A 6 -9.15 11.03 -12.35
N ASP A 7 -9.82 11.79 -13.22
CA ASP A 7 -11.25 11.65 -13.52
C ASP A 7 -11.47 10.56 -14.59
N PRO A 8 -12.15 9.45 -14.26
CA PRO A 8 -12.47 8.39 -15.20
C PRO A 8 -13.13 8.85 -16.50
N ASP A 9 -13.97 9.89 -16.43
CA ASP A 9 -14.73 10.37 -17.58
C ASP A 9 -13.86 11.12 -18.60
N GLN A 10 -12.62 11.45 -18.22
CA GLN A 10 -11.65 12.15 -19.06
C GLN A 10 -10.53 11.22 -19.56
N ILE A 11 -10.59 9.92 -19.25
CA ILE A 11 -9.63 8.93 -19.73
C ILE A 11 -9.96 8.60 -21.20
N PRO A 12 -9.05 8.83 -22.15
CA PRO A 12 -9.31 8.49 -23.54
C PRO A 12 -9.30 6.97 -23.73
N ALA A 13 -10.07 6.47 -24.70
CA ALA A 13 -10.16 5.03 -25.01
C ALA A 13 -8.82 4.38 -25.44
N THR A 14 -7.81 5.20 -25.75
CA THR A 14 -6.45 4.74 -26.10
C THR A 14 -5.50 4.68 -24.90
N ASP A 15 -5.97 5.02 -23.68
CA ASP A 15 -5.18 4.88 -22.46
C ASP A 15 -4.88 3.41 -22.17
N LEU A 16 -3.67 3.14 -21.65
CA LEU A 16 -3.23 1.81 -21.23
C LEU A 16 -4.12 1.19 -20.15
N TYR A 17 -4.83 2.01 -19.38
CA TYR A 17 -5.68 1.61 -18.26
C TYR A 17 -7.16 1.96 -18.50
N ALA A 18 -7.57 2.15 -19.75
CA ALA A 18 -8.95 2.54 -20.10
C ALA A 18 -10.01 1.50 -19.68
N ASP A 19 -9.63 0.22 -19.58
CA ASP A 19 -10.48 -0.90 -19.17
C ASP A 19 -10.61 -1.04 -17.64
N VAL A 20 -9.72 -0.43 -16.87
CA VAL A 20 -9.70 -0.43 -15.41
C VAL A 20 -9.71 0.99 -14.82
N PRO A 21 -10.75 1.80 -15.10
CA PRO A 21 -10.75 3.24 -14.81
C PRO A 21 -10.66 3.61 -13.32
N LEU A 22 -10.98 2.68 -12.42
CA LEU A 22 -10.87 2.87 -10.97
C LEU A 22 -9.47 2.52 -10.43
N TYR A 23 -8.66 1.79 -11.20
CA TYR A 23 -7.32 1.38 -10.82
C TYR A 23 -6.39 2.60 -10.78
N GLY A 24 -5.90 2.92 -9.59
CA GLY A 24 -4.90 3.94 -9.39
C GLY A 24 -5.32 5.36 -9.78
N ARG A 25 -6.61 5.65 -9.95
CA ARG A 25 -7.11 7.00 -10.25
C ARG A 25 -8.26 7.36 -9.33
N TYR A 26 -8.30 8.58 -8.81
CA TYR A 26 -9.44 9.09 -8.05
C TYR A 26 -9.55 10.61 -8.12
N PHE A 27 -10.64 11.07 -8.71
CA PHE A 27 -11.08 12.46 -8.66
C PHE A 27 -12.36 12.55 -7.82
N PRO A 28 -12.36 13.32 -6.70
CA PRO A 28 -13.54 13.46 -5.86
C PRO A 28 -14.73 14.06 -6.60
N LYS A 29 -15.90 13.44 -6.49
CA LYS A 29 -17.15 13.94 -7.04
C LYS A 29 -18.12 14.35 -5.92
N PRO A 30 -19.01 15.34 -6.14
CA PRO A 30 -19.99 15.76 -5.14
C PRO A 30 -20.97 14.66 -4.71
N ASP A 31 -21.25 13.70 -5.60
CA ASP A 31 -22.14 12.57 -5.43
C ASP A 31 -21.42 11.29 -4.96
N ASP A 32 -20.11 11.36 -4.68
CA ASP A 32 -19.38 10.26 -4.09
C ASP A 32 -20.05 9.81 -2.79
N PHE A 33 -20.08 8.49 -2.59
CA PHE A 33 -20.32 7.96 -1.25
C PHE A 33 -19.32 8.56 -0.25
N LYS A 34 -19.83 9.14 0.83
CA LYS A 34 -19.08 9.64 1.98
C LYS A 34 -19.49 8.84 3.21
N VAL A 35 -18.51 8.55 4.06
CA VAL A 35 -18.76 7.87 5.34
C VAL A 35 -19.52 8.79 6.27
N ASP A 36 -20.57 8.26 6.91
CA ASP A 36 -21.23 8.92 8.02
C ASP A 36 -20.32 8.91 9.26
N PRO A 37 -19.89 10.08 9.77
CA PRO A 37 -18.94 10.18 10.87
C PRO A 37 -19.36 9.45 12.16
N GLN A 38 -20.67 9.24 12.39
CA GLN A 38 -21.14 8.57 13.60
C GLN A 38 -20.73 7.09 13.70
N HIS A 39 -20.38 6.47 12.57
CA HIS A 39 -20.03 5.05 12.49
C HIS A 39 -18.52 4.78 12.44
N ILE A 40 -17.70 5.84 12.33
CA ILE A 40 -16.23 5.73 12.28
C ILE A 40 -15.71 5.12 13.58
N ASN A 41 -14.87 4.08 13.46
CA ASN A 41 -14.26 3.37 14.60
C ASN A 41 -15.27 2.83 15.64
N SER A 42 -16.53 2.63 15.25
CA SER A 42 -17.60 2.11 16.11
C SER A 42 -17.93 0.66 15.77
N GLN A 43 -18.06 -0.16 16.81
CA GLN A 43 -18.45 -1.58 16.74
C GLN A 43 -19.87 -1.81 17.31
N SER A 44 -20.68 -0.75 17.46
CA SER A 44 -22.08 -0.89 17.90
C SER A 44 -22.90 -1.69 16.87
N ALA A 45 -24.01 -2.31 17.30
CA ALA A 45 -24.89 -3.06 16.40
C ALA A 45 -25.35 -2.20 15.20
N ASP A 46 -25.74 -0.95 15.45
CA ASP A 46 -26.14 -0.01 14.40
C ASP A 46 -24.99 0.30 13.42
N SER A 47 -23.76 0.43 13.93
CA SER A 47 -22.58 0.68 13.09
C SER A 47 -22.19 -0.54 12.26
N LEU A 48 -22.31 -1.74 12.82
CA LEU A 48 -22.10 -2.99 12.09
C LEU A 48 -23.15 -3.17 10.97
N GLN A 49 -24.41 -2.80 11.22
CA GLN A 49 -25.44 -2.78 10.18
C GLN A 49 -25.13 -1.76 9.09
N TYR A 50 -24.69 -0.55 9.46
CA TYR A 50 -24.25 0.47 8.51
C TYR A 50 -23.09 -0.05 7.64
N TRP A 51 -22.02 -0.59 8.24
CA TRP A 51 -20.89 -1.13 7.49
C TRP A 51 -21.27 -2.33 6.63
N GLY A 52 -22.22 -3.16 7.09
CA GLY A 52 -22.89 -4.17 6.26
C GLY A 52 -23.47 -3.57 4.97
N SER A 53 -24.26 -2.50 5.08
CA SER A 53 -24.85 -1.82 3.92
C SER A 53 -23.80 -1.16 3.00
N VAL A 54 -22.64 -0.77 3.53
CA VAL A 54 -21.51 -0.26 2.73
C VAL A 54 -20.85 -1.39 1.94
N VAL A 55 -20.63 -2.54 2.58
CA VAL A 55 -20.08 -3.75 1.94
C VAL A 55 -21.03 -4.28 0.87
N ASP A 56 -22.35 -4.28 1.12
CA ASP A 56 -23.36 -4.73 0.14
C ASP A 56 -23.36 -3.92 -1.18
N ARG A 57 -22.79 -2.70 -1.16
CA ARG A 57 -22.62 -1.86 -2.36
C ARG A 57 -21.33 -2.15 -3.14
N CYS A 58 -20.46 -3.01 -2.61
CA CYS A 58 -19.18 -3.35 -3.21
C CYS A 58 -19.33 -4.53 -4.18
N ASP A 59 -19.87 -4.27 -5.37
CA ASP A 59 -20.00 -5.29 -6.42
C ASP A 59 -18.85 -5.24 -7.44
N GLU A 60 -18.98 -6.06 -8.49
CA GLU A 60 -18.04 -6.13 -9.61
C GLU A 60 -17.78 -4.78 -10.30
N SER A 61 -18.75 -3.86 -10.31
CA SER A 61 -18.62 -2.57 -11.00
C SER A 61 -17.70 -1.59 -10.28
N VAL A 62 -17.49 -1.78 -8.98
CA VAL A 62 -16.61 -0.95 -8.14
C VAL A 62 -15.37 -1.70 -7.67
N ARG A 63 -15.18 -2.95 -8.13
CA ARG A 63 -14.00 -3.76 -7.82
C ARG A 63 -12.81 -3.29 -8.65
N ILE A 64 -11.69 -3.03 -7.98
CA ILE A 64 -10.44 -2.59 -8.60
C ILE A 64 -9.62 -3.81 -9.03
N TYR A 65 -9.46 -4.80 -8.15
CA TYR A 65 -8.90 -6.11 -8.50
C TYR A 65 -9.45 -7.21 -7.57
N PRO A 66 -9.66 -8.42 -8.11
CA PRO A 66 -9.96 -9.59 -7.30
C PRO A 66 -8.71 -10.05 -6.55
N ALA A 67 -8.90 -10.73 -5.42
CA ALA A 67 -7.84 -11.44 -4.74
C ALA A 67 -7.83 -12.93 -5.09
N ASP A 68 -6.66 -13.56 -4.90
CA ASP A 68 -6.48 -15.00 -4.93
C ASP A 68 -7.21 -15.68 -3.75
N GLU A 69 -7.21 -17.01 -3.73
CA GLU A 69 -7.86 -17.81 -2.70
C GLU A 69 -7.42 -17.38 -1.29
N GLY A 70 -8.41 -17.04 -0.46
CA GLY A 70 -8.21 -16.61 0.92
C GLY A 70 -7.87 -15.13 1.10
N GLY A 71 -7.63 -14.39 0.02
CA GLY A 71 -7.36 -12.95 0.06
C GLY A 71 -8.62 -12.07 0.12
N ARG A 72 -8.42 -10.75 -0.01
CA ARG A 72 -9.50 -9.74 -0.01
C ARG A 72 -9.54 -8.98 -1.32
N ASP A 73 -10.70 -8.95 -1.97
CA ASP A 73 -10.95 -8.05 -3.09
C ASP A 73 -10.81 -6.59 -2.61
N VAL A 74 -10.37 -5.72 -3.52
CA VAL A 74 -10.23 -4.29 -3.25
C VAL A 74 -11.23 -3.51 -4.09
N PHE A 75 -12.04 -2.69 -3.44
CA PHE A 75 -13.12 -1.92 -4.06
C PHE A 75 -12.91 -0.42 -3.87
N ALA A 76 -13.35 0.35 -4.85
CA ALA A 76 -13.38 1.81 -4.83
C ALA A 76 -14.83 2.31 -4.81
N LEU A 77 -15.36 2.57 -3.62
CA LEU A 77 -16.75 3.04 -3.43
C LEU A 77 -16.76 4.54 -3.11
N GLY A 78 -16.91 5.38 -4.12
CA GLY A 78 -16.85 6.84 -3.98
C GLY A 78 -15.54 7.28 -3.32
N SER A 79 -15.64 7.83 -2.11
CA SER A 79 -14.49 8.35 -1.35
C SER A 79 -13.75 7.34 -0.47
N VAL A 80 -14.09 6.06 -0.52
CA VAL A 80 -13.43 5.02 0.27
C VAL A 80 -12.84 3.90 -0.58
N ILE A 81 -11.79 3.28 -0.03
CA ILE A 81 -11.31 1.95 -0.42
C ILE A 81 -11.86 0.95 0.60
N VAL A 82 -12.42 -0.16 0.11
CA VAL A 82 -12.89 -1.28 0.93
C VAL A 82 -12.07 -2.51 0.56
N LYS A 83 -11.43 -3.16 1.55
CA LYS A 83 -10.80 -4.48 1.39
C LYS A 83 -11.71 -5.53 2.04
N SER A 84 -12.25 -6.48 1.27
CA SER A 84 -13.17 -7.51 1.79
C SER A 84 -13.22 -8.76 0.91
N SER A 85 -13.42 -9.92 1.53
CA SER A 85 -13.63 -11.21 0.83
C SER A 85 -15.11 -11.55 0.57
N HIS A 86 -16.05 -10.61 0.77
CA HIS A 86 -17.49 -10.92 0.80
C HIS A 86 -18.08 -11.54 -0.48
N LEU A 87 -17.48 -11.29 -1.65
CA LEU A 87 -17.88 -11.93 -2.92
C LEU A 87 -17.33 -13.36 -3.09
N HIS A 88 -16.37 -13.78 -2.26
CA HIS A 88 -15.75 -15.10 -2.37
C HIS A 88 -16.69 -16.19 -1.87
N LYS A 89 -16.76 -17.31 -2.60
CA LYS A 89 -17.59 -18.45 -2.19
C LYS A 89 -17.02 -19.09 -0.92
N THR A 90 -17.88 -19.43 0.04
CA THR A 90 -17.51 -20.32 1.14
C THR A 90 -17.46 -21.75 0.61
N ALA A 91 -16.28 -22.36 0.55
CA ALA A 91 -16.14 -23.78 0.23
C ALA A 91 -16.66 -24.61 1.41
N ASP A 92 -17.68 -25.45 1.20
CA ASP A 92 -18.18 -26.47 2.14
C ASP A 92 -18.40 -26.02 3.60
N GLY A 93 -18.75 -24.75 3.81
CA GLY A 93 -18.99 -24.18 5.15
C GLY A 93 -17.73 -23.84 5.95
N GLN A 94 -16.53 -23.99 5.38
CA GLN A 94 -15.29 -23.48 5.95
C GLN A 94 -14.90 -22.15 5.30
N GLN A 95 -14.60 -21.16 6.14
CA GLN A 95 -13.99 -19.91 5.68
C GLN A 95 -12.53 -20.20 5.31
N THR A 96 -12.18 -20.02 4.03
CA THR A 96 -10.79 -20.08 3.54
C THR A 96 -10.07 -18.72 3.66
N GLU A 97 -10.68 -17.74 4.32
CA GLU A 97 -10.13 -16.40 4.50
C GLU A 97 -8.86 -16.42 5.37
N ILE A 98 -7.79 -15.82 4.85
CA ILE A 98 -6.56 -15.54 5.60
C ILE A 98 -6.90 -14.59 6.74
N ASP A 99 -6.33 -14.80 7.93
CA ASP A 99 -6.52 -13.86 9.04
C ASP A 99 -5.74 -12.56 8.80
N TYR A 100 -6.47 -11.48 8.50
CA TYR A 100 -5.93 -10.13 8.30
C TYR A 100 -5.93 -9.29 9.59
N SER A 101 -6.37 -9.81 10.75
CA SER A 101 -6.61 -8.99 11.94
C SER A 101 -5.36 -8.26 12.44
N TYR A 102 -4.21 -8.95 12.44
CA TYR A 102 -2.93 -8.33 12.78
C TYR A 102 -2.40 -7.40 11.70
N ALA A 103 -2.62 -7.71 10.41
CA ALA A 103 -2.21 -6.85 9.31
C ALA A 103 -3.00 -5.54 9.26
N ASP A 104 -4.33 -5.61 9.48
CA ASP A 104 -5.19 -4.43 9.57
C ASP A 104 -4.83 -3.59 10.80
N ALA A 105 -4.56 -4.24 11.95
CA ALA A 105 -4.05 -3.54 13.12
C ALA A 105 -2.68 -2.89 12.86
N ASN A 106 -1.79 -3.57 12.11
CA ASN A 106 -0.50 -3.04 11.69
C ASN A 106 -0.67 -1.80 10.81
N GLU A 107 -1.51 -1.87 9.77
CA GLU A 107 -1.82 -0.76 8.87
C GLU A 107 -2.36 0.45 9.65
N VAL A 108 -3.29 0.25 10.59
CA VAL A 108 -3.84 1.31 11.47
C VAL A 108 -2.75 2.01 12.27
N GLN A 109 -1.88 1.26 12.95
CA GLN A 109 -0.83 1.85 13.80
C GLN A 109 0.31 2.46 12.98
N ALA A 110 0.68 1.84 11.87
CA ALA A 110 1.70 2.34 10.96
C ALA A 110 1.30 3.67 10.32
N ILE A 111 0.04 3.82 9.91
CA ILE A 111 -0.51 5.09 9.43
C ILE A 111 -0.37 6.19 10.50
N ALA A 112 -0.65 5.87 11.77
CA ALA A 112 -0.53 6.83 12.86
C ALA A 112 0.93 7.30 13.05
N LEU A 113 1.90 6.38 12.94
CA LEU A 113 3.33 6.70 12.97
C LEU A 113 3.73 7.56 11.76
N GLY A 114 3.41 7.14 10.53
CA GLY A 114 3.73 7.89 9.31
C GLY A 114 3.16 9.31 9.34
N LYS A 115 1.92 9.48 9.80
CA LYS A 115 1.26 10.79 9.93
C LYS A 115 2.00 11.75 10.86
N SER A 116 2.79 11.27 11.81
CA SER A 116 3.52 12.12 12.75
C SER A 116 4.68 12.89 12.10
N VAL A 117 5.22 12.39 10.98
CA VAL A 117 6.36 12.99 10.26
C VAL A 117 6.01 13.47 8.86
N LEU A 118 5.03 12.85 8.19
CA LEU A 118 4.59 13.21 6.85
C LEU A 118 3.58 14.37 6.87
N LYS A 119 4.09 15.61 6.79
CA LYS A 119 3.26 16.82 6.82
C LYS A 119 2.62 17.14 5.47
N ASP A 120 3.38 16.97 4.39
CA ASP A 120 2.97 17.35 3.04
C ASP A 120 2.48 16.16 2.20
N VAL A 121 2.60 14.94 2.74
CA VAL A 121 2.16 13.69 2.10
C VAL A 121 1.02 13.09 2.91
N ARG A 122 -0.14 12.93 2.29
CA ARG A 122 -1.32 12.38 2.97
C ARG A 122 -1.20 10.88 3.18
N VAL A 123 -1.72 10.40 4.30
CA VAL A 123 -1.94 8.98 4.56
C VAL A 123 -3.45 8.73 4.74
N PRO A 124 -3.98 7.54 4.41
CA PRO A 124 -5.40 7.26 4.53
C PRO A 124 -5.91 7.41 5.97
N ALA A 125 -7.10 7.99 6.16
CA ALA A 125 -7.85 7.79 7.39
C ALA A 125 -8.49 6.40 7.39
N ILE A 126 -8.34 5.64 8.47
CA ILE A 126 -9.09 4.39 8.67
C ILE A 126 -10.46 4.72 9.26
N TYR A 127 -11.51 4.22 8.61
CA TYR A 127 -12.90 4.42 9.03
C TYR A 127 -13.47 3.21 9.75
N PHE A 128 -13.06 2.00 9.34
CA PHE A 128 -13.46 0.75 9.97
C PHE A 128 -12.40 -0.33 9.75
N ALA A 129 -12.11 -1.10 10.80
CA ALA A 129 -11.36 -2.34 10.73
C ALA A 129 -12.06 -3.34 11.66
N GLY A 130 -12.55 -4.45 11.13
CA GLY A 130 -13.32 -5.41 11.92
C GLY A 130 -13.98 -6.49 11.08
N LYS A 131 -14.98 -7.17 11.68
CA LYS A 131 -15.71 -8.23 10.98
C LYS A 131 -17.13 -7.80 10.63
N ILE A 132 -17.54 -8.07 9.39
CA ILE A 132 -18.91 -7.93 8.90
C ILE A 132 -19.36 -9.29 8.38
N ASN A 133 -20.47 -9.81 8.92
CA ASN A 133 -20.98 -11.15 8.60
C ASN A 133 -19.90 -12.25 8.69
N GLY A 134 -19.03 -12.13 9.70
CA GLY A 134 -17.95 -13.09 9.96
C GLY A 134 -16.71 -12.94 9.07
N ARG A 135 -16.67 -11.98 8.13
CA ARG A 135 -15.54 -11.73 7.23
C ARG A 135 -14.79 -10.46 7.60
N GLN A 136 -13.48 -10.44 7.37
CA GLN A 136 -12.65 -9.29 7.70
C GLN A 136 -12.82 -8.17 6.68
N VAL A 137 -13.04 -6.96 7.18
CA VAL A 137 -13.30 -5.77 6.37
C VAL A 137 -12.46 -4.61 6.89
N LEU A 138 -11.70 -4.01 5.97
CA LEU A 138 -11.02 -2.73 6.18
C LEU A 138 -11.66 -1.68 5.28
N VAL A 139 -12.07 -0.55 5.85
CA VAL A 139 -12.57 0.62 5.12
C VAL A 139 -11.69 1.81 5.43
N GLN A 140 -11.12 2.41 4.39
CA GLN A 140 -10.20 3.54 4.51
C GLN A 140 -10.50 4.63 3.49
N GLN A 141 -9.96 5.82 3.74
CA GLN A 141 -10.03 6.93 2.82
C GLN A 141 -9.35 6.60 1.49
N ARG A 142 -10.05 6.86 0.39
CA ARG A 142 -9.44 6.90 -0.95
C ARG A 142 -8.77 8.26 -1.14
N LEU A 143 -7.47 8.26 -1.41
CA LEU A 143 -6.70 9.51 -1.57
C LEU A 143 -6.84 10.04 -3.02
N PRO A 144 -7.24 11.31 -3.21
CA PRO A 144 -7.33 11.94 -4.53
C PRO A 144 -5.99 11.99 -5.26
N GLY A 145 -5.99 11.70 -6.56
CA GLY A 145 -4.82 11.74 -7.45
C GLY A 145 -4.71 10.52 -8.36
N VAL A 146 -3.51 10.30 -8.88
CA VAL A 146 -3.16 9.13 -9.72
C VAL A 146 -2.03 8.37 -9.05
N THR A 147 -2.00 7.04 -9.08
CA THR A 147 -0.84 6.29 -8.58
C THR A 147 0.36 6.53 -9.50
N LEU A 148 1.56 6.58 -8.94
CA LEU A 148 2.77 6.79 -9.74
C LEU A 148 2.94 5.68 -10.77
N ALA A 149 2.49 4.45 -10.48
CA ALA A 149 2.46 3.34 -11.45
C ALA A 149 1.63 3.67 -12.71
N VAL A 150 0.44 4.25 -12.55
CA VAL A 150 -0.44 4.63 -13.67
C VAL A 150 0.11 5.85 -14.43
N ALA A 151 0.72 6.80 -13.71
CA ALA A 151 1.37 7.95 -14.31
C ALA A 151 2.66 7.58 -15.09
N TRP A 152 3.38 6.54 -14.63
CA TRP A 152 4.75 6.19 -15.04
C TRP A 152 5.01 6.17 -16.55
N PRO A 153 4.15 5.55 -17.39
CA PRO A 153 4.41 5.44 -18.83
C PRO A 153 4.39 6.79 -19.55
N TYR A 154 3.81 7.82 -18.92
CA TYR A 154 3.63 9.15 -19.49
C TYR A 154 4.62 10.19 -18.95
N LEU A 155 5.49 9.79 -18.02
CA LEU A 155 6.47 10.67 -17.40
C LEU A 155 7.75 10.78 -18.25
N SER A 156 8.28 12.00 -18.32
CA SER A 156 9.64 12.21 -18.81
C SER A 156 10.68 11.68 -17.81
N GLN A 157 11.91 11.46 -18.29
CA GLN A 157 13.03 11.02 -17.44
C GLN A 157 13.28 11.96 -16.26
N ARG A 158 13.16 13.28 -16.48
CA ARG A 158 13.32 14.30 -15.44
C ARG A 158 12.26 14.17 -14.34
N GLN A 159 11.03 13.85 -14.71
CA GLN A 159 9.94 13.65 -13.74
C GLN A 159 10.16 12.36 -12.95
N LYS A 160 10.55 11.26 -13.61
CA LYS A 160 10.90 10.00 -12.93
C LYS A 160 12.02 10.18 -11.91
N GLU A 161 13.05 10.93 -12.26
CA GLU A 161 14.14 11.32 -11.34
C GLU A 161 13.60 12.14 -10.16
N SER A 162 12.77 13.15 -10.44
CA SER A 162 12.18 13.99 -9.40
C SER A 162 11.31 13.20 -8.42
N PHE A 163 10.50 12.25 -8.90
CA PHE A 163 9.69 11.40 -8.02
C PHE A 163 10.55 10.44 -7.19
N LYS A 164 11.63 9.89 -7.76
CA LYS A 164 12.57 9.06 -6.98
C LYS A 164 13.21 9.87 -5.85
N GLN A 165 13.61 11.11 -6.11
CA GLN A 165 14.15 12.00 -5.08
C GLN A 165 13.12 12.33 -3.98
N GLN A 166 11.87 12.63 -4.36
CA GLN A 166 10.78 12.83 -3.40
C GLN A 166 10.51 11.58 -2.55
N ALA A 167 10.51 10.39 -3.16
CA ALA A 167 10.35 9.13 -2.46
C ALA A 167 11.46 8.90 -1.40
N ARG A 168 12.71 9.20 -1.75
CA ARG A 168 13.85 9.15 -0.81
C ARG A 168 13.68 10.11 0.35
N GLU A 169 13.24 11.33 0.10
CA GLU A 169 12.94 12.32 1.15
C GLU A 169 11.85 11.82 2.12
N ILE A 170 10.79 11.20 1.59
CA ILE A 170 9.73 10.57 2.39
C ILE A 170 10.30 9.43 3.24
N LEU A 171 11.09 8.53 2.65
CA LEU A 171 11.74 7.44 3.37
C LEU A 171 12.67 7.95 4.48
N TRP A 172 13.40 9.03 4.25
CA TRP A 172 14.21 9.66 5.29
C TRP A 172 13.37 10.23 6.43
N LEU A 173 12.22 10.84 6.13
CA LEU A 173 11.29 11.30 7.17
C LEU A 173 10.77 10.12 8.00
N LEU A 174 10.38 9.02 7.38
CA LEU A 174 9.94 7.81 8.09
C LEU A 174 11.05 7.22 8.97
N HIS A 175 12.29 7.19 8.46
CA HIS A 175 13.45 6.71 9.22
C HIS A 175 13.69 7.49 10.52
N THR A 176 13.26 8.75 10.62
CA THR A 176 13.41 9.51 11.87
C THR A 176 12.65 8.90 13.05
N ILE A 177 11.62 8.08 12.78
CA ILE A 177 10.84 7.38 13.80
C ILE A 177 11.63 6.16 14.31
N LYS A 178 11.91 6.15 15.62
CA LYS A 178 12.60 5.07 16.33
C LYS A 178 11.62 4.30 17.21
N PRO A 179 11.85 3.01 17.48
CA PRO A 179 11.00 2.23 18.38
C PRO A 179 11.00 2.85 19.78
N THR A 180 9.82 2.91 20.40
CA THR A 180 9.68 3.35 21.80
C THR A 180 10.25 2.27 22.73
N ASP A 181 10.77 2.67 23.89
CA ASP A 181 11.09 1.77 25.02
C ASP A 181 12.29 0.81 24.86
N GLY A 182 13.26 1.14 24.00
CA GLY A 182 14.54 0.40 23.95
C GLY A 182 14.42 -1.01 23.36
N TRP A 183 13.32 -1.29 22.65
CA TRP A 183 13.18 -2.47 21.80
C TRP A 183 14.32 -2.45 20.77
N ARG A 184 15.13 -3.51 20.77
CA ARG A 184 16.27 -3.69 19.86
C ARG A 184 16.02 -4.75 18.80
N THR A 185 14.79 -5.27 18.74
CA THR A 185 14.40 -6.34 17.85
C THR A 185 13.57 -5.79 16.71
N ARG A 186 13.80 -6.33 15.51
CA ARG A 186 12.99 -6.01 14.34
C ARG A 186 11.60 -6.57 14.52
N SER A 187 10.60 -5.77 14.16
CA SER A 187 9.20 -6.19 14.20
C SER A 187 8.34 -5.32 13.29
N TYR A 188 7.19 -5.86 12.89
CA TYR A 188 6.07 -5.04 12.43
C TYR A 188 5.59 -4.13 13.56
N VAL A 189 4.88 -3.04 13.25
CA VAL A 189 4.33 -2.13 14.29
C VAL A 189 3.40 -2.88 15.24
N VAL A 190 2.58 -3.78 14.69
CA VAL A 190 1.80 -4.76 15.43
C VAL A 190 2.35 -6.14 15.13
N GLU A 191 2.88 -6.80 16.15
CA GLU A 191 3.41 -8.16 16.01
C GLU A 191 2.30 -9.17 15.80
N ASP A 192 2.41 -9.95 14.73
CA ASP A 192 1.61 -11.15 14.52
C ASP A 192 2.40 -12.37 15.00
N PRO A 193 1.94 -13.06 16.07
CA PRO A 193 2.63 -14.24 16.60
C PRO A 193 2.68 -15.41 15.61
N ASN A 194 1.85 -15.40 14.57
CA ASN A 194 1.72 -16.43 13.56
C ASN A 194 2.23 -15.99 12.18
N ILE A 195 2.93 -14.85 12.07
CA ILE A 195 3.38 -14.29 10.78
C ILE A 195 4.15 -15.28 9.91
N ARG A 196 4.84 -16.25 10.52
CA ARG A 196 5.60 -17.28 9.80
C ARG A 196 4.71 -18.38 9.20
N THR A 197 3.55 -18.63 9.80
CA THR A 197 2.68 -19.77 9.47
C THR A 197 1.36 -19.33 8.83
N ASN A 198 1.00 -18.05 8.89
CA ASN A 198 -0.23 -17.50 8.32
C ASN A 198 -0.13 -17.22 6.81
N HIS A 199 1.00 -17.58 6.17
CA HIS A 199 1.29 -17.38 4.74
C HIS A 199 1.29 -15.92 4.25
N ARG A 200 1.26 -14.94 5.16
CA ARG A 200 1.25 -13.51 4.82
C ARG A 200 2.62 -12.95 4.47
N ILE A 201 3.69 -13.55 4.98
CA ILE A 201 5.06 -13.14 4.70
C ILE A 201 5.71 -14.09 3.70
N ASN A 202 6.45 -13.53 2.75
CA ASN A 202 7.31 -14.32 1.87
C ASN A 202 8.42 -14.99 2.72
N PRO A 203 8.74 -16.28 2.54
CA PRO A 203 9.82 -16.93 3.29
C PRO A 203 11.17 -16.23 3.19
N LEU A 204 11.51 -15.67 2.02
CA LEU A 204 12.72 -14.88 1.84
C LEU A 204 12.66 -13.57 2.62
N GLU A 205 11.50 -12.91 2.67
CA GLU A 205 11.31 -11.70 3.47
C GLU A 205 11.50 -12.00 4.96
N TRP A 206 10.92 -13.10 5.43
CA TRP A 206 11.13 -13.58 6.80
C TRP A 206 12.61 -13.77 7.11
N ASP A 207 13.34 -14.47 6.23
CA ASP A 207 14.77 -14.74 6.42
C ASP A 207 15.60 -13.46 6.41
N ILE A 208 15.27 -12.47 5.58
CA ILE A 208 15.96 -11.17 5.56
C ILE A 208 15.71 -10.39 6.86
N ILE A 209 14.47 -10.36 7.37
CA ILE A 209 14.12 -9.55 8.55
C ILE A 209 14.60 -10.21 9.85
N PHE A 210 14.30 -11.50 10.05
CA PHE A 210 14.32 -12.13 11.37
C PHE A 210 15.43 -13.17 11.58
N SER A 211 16.26 -13.45 10.57
CA SER A 211 17.39 -14.36 10.72
C SER A 211 18.49 -13.76 11.60
N ASP A 212 19.17 -14.60 12.37
CA ASP A 212 20.39 -14.24 13.13
C ASP A 212 21.52 -13.71 12.23
N ALA A 213 21.44 -13.95 10.91
CA ALA A 213 22.37 -13.41 9.92
C ALA A 213 22.15 -11.91 9.64
N ASN A 214 20.99 -11.34 10.01
CA ASN A 214 20.74 -9.92 9.85
C ASN A 214 21.53 -9.11 10.89
N THR A 215 22.61 -8.48 10.41
CA THR A 215 23.53 -7.67 11.22
C THR A 215 23.31 -6.17 11.07
N ASP A 216 22.18 -5.75 10.49
CA ASP A 216 21.87 -4.34 10.38
C ASP A 216 21.65 -3.75 11.79
N PRO A 217 22.40 -2.73 12.25
CA PRO A 217 22.18 -2.15 13.57
C PRO A 217 21.04 -1.13 13.55
N ASP A 218 20.60 -0.71 12.36
CA ASP A 218 19.46 0.18 12.21
C ASP A 218 18.15 -0.58 12.39
N ILE A 219 17.24 -0.03 13.20
CA ILE A 219 15.91 -0.57 13.49
C ILE A 219 14.83 0.52 13.34
N SER A 220 15.11 1.51 12.49
CA SER A 220 14.21 2.62 12.22
C SER A 220 12.95 2.16 11.50
N PHE A 221 11.89 2.96 11.64
CA PHE A 221 10.61 2.71 10.99
C PHE A 221 10.72 2.80 9.46
N MET A 222 10.07 1.86 8.78
CA MET A 222 10.07 1.70 7.33
C MET A 222 8.66 1.35 6.87
N HIS A 223 8.26 1.87 5.70
CA HIS A 223 7.03 1.44 5.02
C HIS A 223 7.13 -0.01 4.55
N ASN A 224 8.33 -0.45 4.14
CA ASN A 224 8.65 -1.82 3.69
C ASN A 224 7.85 -2.34 2.47
N ASP A 225 7.16 -1.43 1.77
CA ASP A 225 6.51 -1.66 0.48
C ASP A 225 6.37 -0.35 -0.31
N PHE A 226 7.48 0.37 -0.47
CA PHE A 226 7.50 1.68 -1.13
C PHE A 226 7.51 1.54 -2.65
N SER A 227 6.43 0.97 -3.20
CA SER A 227 6.24 0.76 -4.64
C SER A 227 5.65 1.99 -5.33
N THR A 228 5.77 2.06 -6.66
CA THR A 228 5.12 3.12 -7.46
C THR A 228 3.58 3.04 -7.40
N SER A 229 3.01 1.86 -7.15
CA SER A 229 1.56 1.68 -6.98
C SER A 229 1.05 2.28 -5.67
N ASN A 230 1.91 2.39 -4.66
CA ASN A 230 1.56 2.89 -3.33
C ASN A 230 1.76 4.41 -3.18
N CYS A 231 2.36 5.06 -4.18
CA CYS A 231 2.56 6.52 -4.22
C CYS A 231 1.43 7.18 -5.01
N ILE A 232 0.70 8.12 -4.41
CA ILE A 232 -0.29 8.97 -5.10
C ILE A 232 0.38 10.27 -5.52
N VAL A 233 0.24 10.63 -6.79
CA VAL A 233 0.85 11.82 -7.41
C VAL A 233 -0.20 12.76 -7.99
N ASP A 234 0.13 14.04 -7.93
CA ASP A 234 -0.59 15.14 -8.54
C ASP A 234 0.40 16.27 -8.83
N ASP A 235 0.34 16.86 -10.03
CA ASP A 235 1.17 17.98 -10.47
C ASP A 235 2.67 17.86 -10.08
N ASP A 236 3.34 16.81 -10.56
CA ASP A 236 4.77 16.51 -10.29
C ASP A 236 5.13 16.33 -8.80
N LYS A 237 4.15 16.11 -7.92
CA LYS A 237 4.35 15.87 -6.49
C LYS A 237 3.79 14.54 -6.01
N ILE A 238 4.50 13.87 -5.11
CA ILE A 238 3.91 12.80 -4.30
C ILE A 238 3.03 13.47 -3.23
N VAL A 239 1.72 13.27 -3.33
CA VAL A 239 0.70 13.88 -2.46
C VAL A 239 0.05 12.88 -1.51
N GLY A 240 0.35 11.59 -1.67
CA GLY A 240 -0.13 10.55 -0.76
C GLY A 240 0.69 9.26 -0.79
N LEU A 241 0.61 8.51 0.31
CA LEU A 241 1.27 7.21 0.48
C LEU A 241 0.28 6.24 1.14
N VAL A 242 0.07 5.07 0.52
CA VAL A 242 -0.93 4.07 0.92
C VAL A 242 -0.32 2.69 1.14
N ASP A 243 -1.11 1.77 1.66
CA ASP A 243 -0.79 0.35 1.85
C ASP A 243 0.30 0.07 2.89
N TRP A 244 -0.01 0.45 4.14
CA TRP A 244 0.94 0.44 5.25
C TRP A 244 1.03 -0.92 5.96
N GLU A 245 0.35 -1.96 5.46
CA GLU A 245 0.26 -3.26 6.14
C GLU A 245 1.61 -3.97 6.33
N MET A 246 2.61 -3.64 5.51
CA MET A 246 3.96 -4.22 5.60
C MET A 246 4.91 -3.42 6.50
N ALA A 247 4.48 -2.29 7.06
CA ALA A 247 5.36 -1.37 7.77
C ALA A 247 5.86 -1.91 9.12
N GLY A 248 7.06 -1.50 9.51
CA GLY A 248 7.70 -1.97 10.74
C GLY A 248 9.06 -1.32 11.01
N PHE A 249 9.66 -1.71 12.13
CA PHE A 249 10.97 -1.25 12.60
C PHE A 249 12.08 -2.18 12.09
N PHE A 250 12.40 -2.09 10.80
CA PHE A 250 13.35 -3.01 10.15
C PHE A 250 14.74 -2.43 9.93
N GLY A 251 14.85 -1.10 9.81
CA GLY A 251 16.09 -0.43 9.43
C GLY A 251 16.32 -0.35 7.91
N TRP A 252 17.18 0.61 7.53
CA TRP A 252 17.35 1.04 6.15
C TRP A 252 17.90 -0.05 5.23
N ARG A 253 18.96 -0.76 5.65
CA ARG A 253 19.59 -1.76 4.77
C ARG A 253 18.71 -2.99 4.63
N THR A 254 18.05 -3.39 5.71
CA THR A 254 17.08 -4.50 5.70
C THR A 254 15.90 -4.18 4.76
N ALA A 255 15.29 -3.00 4.89
CA ALA A 255 14.20 -2.57 4.01
C ALA A 255 14.67 -2.42 2.54
N GLY A 256 15.90 -1.92 2.32
CA GLY A 256 16.49 -1.83 0.98
C GLY A 256 16.71 -3.20 0.32
N GLU A 257 17.17 -4.19 1.08
CA GLU A 257 17.30 -5.56 0.58
C GLU A 257 15.94 -6.17 0.21
N ILE A 258 14.92 -5.99 1.06
CA ILE A 258 13.55 -6.44 0.78
C ILE A 258 13.01 -5.74 -0.47
N HIS A 259 13.20 -4.42 -0.57
CA HIS A 259 12.75 -3.64 -1.71
C HIS A 259 13.35 -4.17 -3.01
N GLY A 260 14.67 -4.26 -3.05
CA GLY A 260 15.44 -4.66 -4.21
C GLY A 260 15.34 -6.14 -4.58
N ARG A 261 14.85 -7.03 -3.71
CA ARG A 261 14.71 -8.48 -3.98
C ARG A 261 13.27 -8.97 -4.08
N ILE A 262 12.32 -8.27 -3.47
CA ILE A 262 10.95 -8.75 -3.28
C ILE A 262 9.91 -7.75 -3.80
N ARG A 263 10.06 -6.45 -3.49
CA ARG A 263 9.04 -5.43 -3.86
C ARG A 263 9.18 -4.92 -5.28
N THR A 264 10.35 -5.07 -5.88
CA THR A 264 10.59 -4.61 -7.25
C THR A 264 10.84 -5.74 -8.23
N PRO A 265 10.55 -5.50 -9.53
CA PRO A 265 10.78 -6.50 -10.56
C PRO A 265 12.27 -6.89 -10.67
N GLN A 266 12.53 -8.19 -10.83
CA GLN A 266 13.88 -8.74 -11.06
C GLN A 266 14.09 -9.05 -12.53
N ARG A 267 15.32 -8.87 -13.02
CA ARG A 267 15.68 -9.16 -14.42
C ARG A 267 15.38 -10.62 -14.78
N GLU A 268 15.61 -11.54 -13.85
CA GLU A 268 15.34 -12.97 -14.02
C GLU A 268 13.88 -13.27 -14.36
N HIS A 269 12.93 -12.44 -13.91
CA HIS A 269 11.50 -12.63 -14.18
C HIS A 269 11.11 -12.31 -15.63
N PHE A 270 11.97 -11.62 -16.39
CA PHE A 270 11.67 -11.17 -17.76
C PHE A 270 12.54 -11.82 -18.83
N VAL A 271 13.34 -12.83 -18.48
CA VAL A 271 14.23 -13.52 -19.44
C VAL A 271 13.46 -14.12 -20.62
N SER A 272 12.20 -14.52 -20.41
CA SER A 272 11.30 -15.04 -21.45
C SER A 272 10.51 -13.98 -22.22
N ALA A 273 10.52 -12.72 -21.77
CA ALA A 273 9.65 -11.67 -22.30
C ALA A 273 10.25 -10.89 -23.49
N ASN A 274 11.49 -11.21 -23.92
CA ASN A 274 12.20 -10.57 -25.04
C ASN A 274 12.14 -9.02 -25.03
N LEU A 275 12.21 -8.42 -23.83
CA LEU A 275 12.15 -6.98 -23.66
C LEU A 275 13.46 -6.31 -24.08
N SER A 276 13.39 -5.06 -24.56
CA SER A 276 14.59 -4.28 -24.85
C SER A 276 15.30 -3.88 -23.55
N GLU A 277 16.61 -3.63 -23.61
CA GLU A 277 17.38 -3.13 -22.45
C GLU A 277 16.83 -1.81 -21.90
N GLU A 278 16.26 -0.96 -22.77
CA GLU A 278 15.62 0.29 -22.36
C GLU A 278 14.36 0.01 -21.52
N MET A 279 13.50 -0.91 -21.97
CA MET A 279 12.30 -1.31 -21.22
C MET A 279 12.67 -1.97 -19.89
N LEU A 280 13.68 -2.84 -19.87
CA LEU A 280 14.17 -3.47 -18.64
C LEU A 280 14.70 -2.43 -17.65
N ARG A 281 15.48 -1.45 -18.12
CA ARG A 281 15.97 -0.34 -17.28
C ARG A 281 14.83 0.51 -16.73
N ASP A 282 13.80 0.77 -17.52
CA ASP A 282 12.64 1.53 -17.07
C ASP A 282 11.83 0.78 -16.00
N MET A 283 11.64 -0.52 -16.18
CA MET A 283 10.97 -1.39 -15.20
C MET A 283 11.74 -1.50 -13.88
N MET A 284 13.07 -1.54 -13.96
CA MET A 284 13.95 -1.63 -12.80
C MET A 284 14.35 -0.26 -12.23
N TRP A 285 13.82 0.84 -12.79
CA TRP A 285 14.23 2.19 -12.42
C TRP A 285 14.00 2.48 -10.94
N TRP A 286 13.02 1.84 -10.31
CA TRP A 286 12.64 2.07 -8.92
C TRP A 286 13.42 1.19 -7.91
N ASN A 287 14.29 0.30 -8.37
CA ASN A 287 14.93 -0.73 -7.52
C ASN A 287 15.98 -0.16 -6.55
N ASP A 288 16.59 0.97 -6.90
CA ASP A 288 17.72 1.61 -6.21
C ASP A 288 17.28 2.69 -5.19
N LEU A 289 16.03 2.63 -4.71
CA LEU A 289 15.50 3.65 -3.80
C LEU A 289 16.36 3.86 -2.55
N TYR A 290 17.04 2.80 -2.09
CA TYR A 290 17.80 2.80 -0.83
C TYR A 290 19.32 2.93 -1.04
N ASP A 291 19.81 2.96 -2.29
CA ASP A 291 21.23 2.81 -2.63
C ASP A 291 22.07 4.05 -2.31
N ASP A 292 21.47 5.25 -2.37
CA ASP A 292 22.16 6.53 -2.10
C ASP A 292 22.46 6.74 -0.61
N GLY A 293 22.07 5.79 0.24
CA GLY A 293 22.25 5.85 1.69
C GLY A 293 21.37 6.88 2.37
N MET A 294 21.59 7.05 3.67
CA MET A 294 20.97 8.12 4.46
C MET A 294 21.71 9.45 4.21
N PRO A 295 21.03 10.60 4.25
CA PRO A 295 21.71 11.88 4.25
C PRO A 295 22.67 11.90 5.44
N GLN A 296 23.91 12.34 5.23
CA GLN A 296 24.81 12.57 6.34
C GLN A 296 24.14 13.59 7.26
N SER A 297 23.90 13.22 8.52
CA SER A 297 23.40 14.15 9.51
C SER A 297 24.41 15.29 9.63
N THR A 298 24.04 16.47 9.12
CA THR A 298 24.75 17.70 9.47
C THR A 298 24.47 17.95 10.95
N GLU A 299 25.43 17.56 11.81
CA GLU A 299 25.54 18.03 13.19
C GLU A 299 25.70 19.57 13.25
#